data_AF-A0A968M1H1-F1
#
_entry.id   AF-A0A968M1H1-F1
#
_cell.length_a   1.000
_cell.length_b   1.000
_cell.length_c   1.000
_cell.angle_alpha   90.00
_cell.angle_beta   90.00
_cell.angle_gamma   90.00
#
_symmetry.space_group_name_H-M   'P 1'
#
loop_
_entity.id
_entity.type
_entity.pdbx_description
1 polymer ?
#
loop_
_entity_poly.entity_id
_entity_poly.type
_entity_poly.pdbx_seq_one_letter_code
_entity_poly.pdbx_strand_id
1 'polypeptide(L)'
;MADAGIQCWDTKYFYNIWRPILAVRNGQQDGNILTTGDPNFEPLGAPRPNEPGRINFTPNFPSYTSGHATFGAAVFWTLRRFYGKDDIPFTLSSDEFNGVNLGMDGKPRPKRQRSFKSFTEALQENARSRIYLGIHYQFDAYAGSDAGIKIANYVYGNILRPVN
;
A
#
# COMPACT_ATOMS: atom_id res chain seq x y z
N MET A 1 -0.36 -2.58 14.69
CA MET A 1 0.39 -2.02 13.53
C MET A 1 1.87 -2.37 13.56
N ALA A 2 2.55 -2.32 14.72
CA ALA A 2 3.97 -2.67 14.82
C ALA A 2 4.31 -4.04 14.20
N ASP A 3 3.57 -5.09 14.58
CA ASP A 3 3.80 -6.45 14.06
C ASP A 3 3.63 -6.56 12.54
N ALA A 4 2.71 -5.78 11.95
CA ALA A 4 2.54 -5.69 10.50
C ALA A 4 3.78 -5.12 9.81
N GLY A 5 4.46 -4.16 10.44
CA GLY A 5 5.71 -3.61 9.95
C GLY A 5 6.85 -4.61 10.03
N ILE A 6 7.01 -5.25 11.20
CA ILE A 6 8.04 -6.27 11.43
C ILE A 6 7.90 -7.41 10.42
N GLN A 7 6.72 -8.01 10.33
CA GLN A 7 6.46 -9.13 9.42
C GLN A 7 6.65 -8.72 7.96
N CYS A 8 6.16 -7.54 7.56
CA CYS A 8 6.29 -7.10 6.17
C CYS A 8 7.74 -6.83 5.78
N TRP A 9 8.53 -6.20 6.65
CA TRP A 9 9.94 -5.93 6.36
C TRP A 9 10.79 -7.20 6.38
N ASP A 10 10.53 -8.13 7.29
CA ASP A 10 11.14 -9.46 7.28
C ASP A 10 10.90 -10.17 5.94
N THR A 11 9.64 -10.22 5.50
CA THR A 11 9.25 -10.82 4.21
C THR A 11 9.90 -10.12 3.01
N LYS A 12 10.01 -8.78 3.04
CA LYS A 12 10.68 -7.99 1.99
C LYS A 12 12.10 -8.42 1.76
N TYR A 13 12.87 -8.53 2.84
CA TYR A 13 14.28 -8.87 2.72
C TYR A 13 14.52 -10.37 2.59
N PHE A 14 13.58 -11.23 3.02
CA PHE A 14 13.64 -12.66 2.76
C PHE A 14 13.51 -12.98 1.26
N TYR A 15 12.47 -12.47 0.58
CA TYR A 15 12.25 -12.78 -0.84
C TYR A 15 13.00 -11.84 -1.80
N ASN A 16 13.33 -10.63 -1.35
CA ASN A 16 14.13 -9.64 -2.08
C ASN A 16 13.65 -9.37 -3.52
N ILE A 17 12.33 -9.35 -3.74
CA ILE A 17 11.74 -9.17 -5.07
C ILE A 17 11.95 -7.73 -5.56
N TRP A 18 12.43 -7.57 -6.79
CA TRP A 18 12.59 -6.28 -7.47
C TRP A 18 11.27 -5.50 -7.64
N ARG A 19 11.37 -4.19 -7.89
CA ARG A 19 10.22 -3.30 -8.11
C ARG A 19 9.74 -3.34 -9.57
N PRO A 20 8.46 -2.97 -9.85
CA PRO A 20 7.93 -2.98 -11.22
C PRO A 20 8.77 -2.20 -12.22
N ILE A 21 9.33 -1.05 -11.84
CA ILE A 21 10.23 -0.28 -12.73
C ILE A 21 11.43 -1.10 -13.21
N LEU A 22 12.04 -1.91 -12.32
CA LEU A 22 13.17 -2.75 -12.69
C LEU A 22 12.71 -3.94 -13.52
N ALA A 23 11.61 -4.59 -13.15
CA ALA A 23 11.11 -5.76 -13.86
C ALA A 23 10.65 -5.41 -15.28
N VAL A 24 9.91 -4.33 -15.47
CA VAL A 24 9.45 -3.90 -16.81
C VAL A 24 10.63 -3.48 -17.67
N ARG A 25 11.60 -2.73 -17.14
CA ARG A 25 12.79 -2.33 -17.92
C ARG A 25 13.67 -3.51 -18.31
N ASN A 26 13.77 -4.51 -17.45
CA ASN A 26 14.58 -5.71 -17.67
C ASN A 26 13.72 -6.91 -18.06
N GLY A 27 12.54 -6.69 -18.66
CA GLY A 27 11.60 -7.76 -18.97
C GLY A 27 12.21 -8.86 -19.84
N GLN A 28 13.16 -8.52 -20.71
CA GLN A 28 13.89 -9.51 -21.53
C GLN A 28 14.80 -10.45 -20.70
N GLN A 29 15.10 -10.12 -19.44
CA GLN A 29 16.02 -10.86 -18.56
C GLN A 29 15.29 -11.74 -17.53
N ASP A 30 13.95 -11.78 -17.56
CA ASP A 30 13.16 -12.53 -16.57
C ASP A 30 12.97 -14.02 -16.93
N GLY A 31 13.47 -14.45 -18.10
CA GLY A 31 13.34 -15.83 -18.58
C GLY A 31 11.97 -16.17 -19.18
N ASN A 32 11.07 -15.20 -19.35
CA ASN A 32 9.75 -15.36 -19.94
C ASN A 32 9.70 -14.76 -21.35
N ILE A 33 9.55 -15.61 -22.36
CA ILE A 33 9.47 -15.20 -23.78
C ILE A 33 8.27 -14.31 -24.11
N LEU A 34 7.26 -14.28 -23.23
CA LEU A 34 6.07 -13.45 -23.37
C LEU A 34 6.23 -12.08 -22.73
N THR A 35 7.33 -11.83 -22.00
CA THR A 35 7.62 -10.52 -21.42
C THR A 35 8.44 -9.68 -22.40
N THR A 36 7.83 -8.64 -22.97
CA THR A 36 8.58 -7.59 -23.68
C THR A 36 8.92 -6.48 -22.70
N GLY A 37 10.19 -6.31 -22.38
CA GLY A 37 10.63 -5.21 -21.53
C GLY A 37 10.63 -3.86 -22.25
N ASP A 38 10.34 -2.81 -21.50
CA ASP A 38 10.38 -1.42 -21.96
C ASP A 38 11.46 -0.66 -21.17
N PRO A 39 12.64 -0.40 -21.76
CA PRO A 39 13.74 0.26 -21.06
C PRO A 39 13.43 1.71 -20.64
N ASN A 40 12.40 2.33 -21.24
CA ASN A 40 11.99 3.70 -20.95
C ASN A 40 10.79 3.78 -20.00
N PHE A 41 10.28 2.64 -19.51
CA PHE A 41 9.15 2.62 -18.60
C PHE A 41 9.43 3.43 -17.33
N GLU A 42 8.50 4.31 -16.97
CA GLU A 42 8.49 5.07 -15.72
C GLU A 42 7.11 4.92 -15.05
N PRO A 43 7.03 4.49 -13.78
CA PRO A 43 5.75 4.44 -13.07
C PRO A 43 5.29 5.86 -12.70
N LEU A 44 4.00 6.00 -12.36
CA LEU A 44 3.53 7.24 -11.74
C LEU A 44 4.34 7.58 -10.48
N GLY A 45 4.78 6.56 -9.73
CA GLY A 45 5.71 6.66 -8.62
C GLY A 45 5.06 7.10 -7.31
N ALA A 46 5.78 6.92 -6.21
CA ALA A 46 5.39 7.47 -4.91
C ALA A 46 5.53 9.01 -4.95
N PRO A 47 4.47 9.75 -4.59
CA PRO A 47 4.48 11.21 -4.64
C PRO A 47 5.47 11.80 -3.62
N ARG A 48 5.98 12.99 -3.94
CA ARG A 48 6.76 13.86 -3.04
C ARG A 48 6.00 15.16 -2.76
N PRO A 49 4.92 15.12 -1.98
CA PRO A 49 4.19 16.35 -1.64
C PRO A 49 5.12 17.34 -0.95
N ASN A 50 4.94 18.62 -1.23
CA ASN A 50 5.76 19.73 -0.70
C ASN A 50 7.23 19.73 -1.14
N GLU A 51 7.59 19.01 -2.21
CA GLU A 51 8.89 19.11 -2.88
C GLU A 51 8.72 19.49 -4.38
N PRO A 52 8.35 20.74 -4.72
CA PRO A 52 8.11 21.14 -6.11
C PRO A 52 9.31 20.88 -7.04
N GLY A 53 9.04 20.42 -8.26
CA GLY A 53 10.06 20.09 -9.26
C GLY A 53 10.79 18.76 -9.03
N ARG A 54 10.62 18.09 -7.88
CA ARG A 54 11.15 16.74 -7.67
C ARG A 54 10.23 15.70 -8.30
N ILE A 55 10.81 14.81 -9.09
CA ILE A 55 10.09 13.66 -9.66
C ILE A 55 9.69 12.66 -8.58
N ASN A 56 8.57 11.98 -8.80
CA ASN A 56 8.13 10.87 -7.97
C ASN A 56 9.18 9.74 -7.96
N PHE A 57 9.11 8.86 -6.96
CA PHE A 57 10.16 7.87 -6.74
C PHE A 57 9.61 6.47 -6.54
N THR A 58 10.47 5.47 -6.75
CA THR A 58 10.22 4.11 -6.29
C THR A 58 10.87 3.92 -4.92
N PRO A 59 10.14 3.48 -3.88
CA PRO A 59 10.73 3.30 -2.55
C PRO A 59 11.91 2.30 -2.56
N ASN A 60 12.95 2.62 -1.82
CA ASN A 60 14.27 1.97 -1.81
C ASN A 60 14.32 0.69 -0.96
N PHE A 61 13.35 -0.20 -1.15
CA PHE A 61 13.27 -1.51 -0.51
C PHE A 61 12.49 -2.49 -1.40
N PRO A 62 12.67 -3.82 -1.21
CA PRO A 62 12.02 -4.85 -2.05
C PRO A 62 10.51 -4.71 -2.11
N SER A 63 9.92 -5.20 -3.20
CA SER A 63 8.49 -5.06 -3.49
C SER A 63 7.62 -5.97 -2.61
N TYR A 64 7.94 -7.26 -2.53
CA TYR A 64 7.05 -8.25 -1.92
C TYR A 64 7.22 -8.39 -0.40
N THR A 65 6.21 -8.19 0.44
CA THR A 65 4.82 -7.78 0.14
C THR A 65 4.66 -6.26 0.24
N SER A 66 3.51 -5.73 -0.18
CA SER A 66 3.22 -4.29 -0.08
C SER A 66 2.99 -3.88 1.37
N GLY A 67 3.88 -3.05 1.93
CA GLY A 67 3.74 -2.53 3.30
C GLY A 67 2.43 -1.78 3.51
N HIS A 68 2.00 -0.95 2.55
CA HIS A 68 0.70 -0.29 2.63
C HIS A 68 -0.44 -1.31 2.72
N ALA A 69 -0.41 -2.38 1.91
CA ALA A 69 -1.44 -3.42 1.96
C ALA A 69 -1.46 -4.14 3.32
N THR A 70 -0.29 -4.47 3.88
CA THR A 70 -0.17 -5.10 5.20
C THR A 70 -0.64 -4.18 6.33
N PHE A 71 -0.22 -2.92 6.34
CA PHE A 71 -0.63 -1.95 7.36
C PHE A 71 -2.13 -1.65 7.30
N GLY A 72 -2.65 -1.36 6.10
CA GLY A 72 -4.06 -1.06 5.92
C GLY A 72 -4.93 -2.24 6.32
N ALA A 73 -4.53 -3.46 5.94
CA ALA A 73 -5.23 -4.66 6.37
C ALA A 73 -5.19 -4.88 7.88
N ALA A 74 -4.03 -4.70 8.51
CA ALA A 74 -3.92 -4.82 9.96
C ALA A 74 -4.84 -3.83 10.70
N VAL A 75 -4.89 -2.56 10.26
CA VAL A 75 -5.74 -1.54 10.90
C VAL A 75 -7.22 -1.81 10.65
N PHE A 76 -7.64 -1.86 9.39
CA PHE A 76 -9.06 -1.94 9.06
C PHE A 76 -9.68 -3.26 9.50
N TRP A 77 -8.92 -4.35 9.48
CA TRP A 77 -9.40 -5.62 10.02
C TRP A 77 -9.47 -5.63 11.54
N THR A 78 -8.55 -4.95 12.24
CA THR A 78 -8.65 -4.76 13.70
C THR A 78 -9.90 -3.96 14.05
N LEU A 79 -10.20 -2.88 13.32
CA LEU A 79 -11.44 -2.09 13.52
C LEU A 79 -12.68 -2.94 13.28
N ARG A 80 -12.71 -3.72 12.20
CA ARG A 80 -13.79 -4.68 11.93
C ARG A 80 -13.99 -5.65 13.08
N ARG A 81 -12.91 -6.22 13.62
CA ARG A 81 -12.97 -7.14 14.78
C ARG A 81 -13.46 -6.43 16.04
N PHE A 82 -12.97 -5.23 16.30
CA PHE A 82 -13.32 -4.43 17.47
C PHE A 82 -14.81 -4.07 17.50
N TYR A 83 -15.36 -3.57 16.38
CA TYR A 83 -16.78 -3.22 16.29
C TYR A 83 -17.69 -4.43 16.03
N GLY A 84 -17.12 -5.61 15.75
CA GLY A 84 -17.88 -6.81 15.40
C GLY A 84 -18.62 -6.71 14.06
N LYS A 85 -18.33 -5.70 13.24
CA LYS A 85 -19.06 -5.37 12.01
C LYS A 85 -18.14 -4.69 10.99
N ASP A 86 -18.41 -4.87 9.70
CA ASP A 86 -17.57 -4.35 8.59
C ASP A 86 -18.16 -3.11 7.90
N ASP A 87 -19.47 -3.05 7.74
CA ASP A 87 -20.24 -1.99 7.07
C ASP A 87 -20.51 -0.81 8.00
N ILE A 88 -19.42 -0.20 8.48
CA ILE A 88 -19.44 1.10 9.15
C ILE A 88 -18.98 2.14 8.13
N PRO A 89 -19.86 3.05 7.68
CA PRO A 89 -19.48 4.08 6.72
C PRO A 89 -18.68 5.18 7.38
N PHE A 90 -17.68 5.70 6.67
CA PHE A 90 -16.86 6.82 7.14
C PHE A 90 -16.30 7.62 5.96
N THR A 91 -15.87 8.85 6.24
CA THR A 91 -15.24 9.74 5.25
C THR A 91 -13.87 10.17 5.73
N LEU A 92 -12.87 10.06 4.86
CA LEU A 92 -11.50 10.49 5.10
C LEU A 92 -11.16 11.68 4.20
N SER A 93 -10.25 12.54 4.67
CA SER A 93 -9.47 13.46 3.83
C SER A 93 -8.01 13.06 3.94
N SER A 94 -7.31 12.94 2.81
CA SER A 94 -5.88 12.65 2.79
C SER A 94 -5.10 13.96 2.69
N ASP A 95 -3.98 14.06 3.39
CA ASP A 95 -3.05 15.18 3.23
C ASP A 95 -2.42 15.24 1.83
N GLU A 96 -2.42 14.14 1.07
CA GLU A 96 -2.06 14.17 -0.36
C GLU A 96 -3.08 14.95 -1.22
N PHE A 97 -4.27 15.21 -0.70
CA PHE A 97 -5.36 15.88 -1.42
C PHE A 97 -6.16 16.77 -0.46
N ASN A 98 -5.49 17.64 0.27
CA ASN A 98 -6.12 18.51 1.28
C ASN A 98 -6.37 19.96 0.80
N GLY A 99 -5.93 20.33 -0.41
CA GLY A 99 -6.02 21.72 -0.90
C GLY A 99 -4.89 22.63 -0.43
N VAL A 100 -3.92 22.10 0.33
CA VAL A 100 -2.82 22.86 0.94
C VAL A 100 -1.47 22.34 0.46
N ASN A 101 -1.22 21.03 0.59
CA ASN A 101 0.05 20.42 0.20
C ASN A 101 0.30 20.58 -1.29
N LEU A 102 1.54 20.91 -1.65
CA LEU A 102 1.93 21.22 -3.03
C LEU A 102 2.22 19.94 -3.82
N GLY A 103 1.85 19.96 -5.09
CA GLY A 103 2.24 18.96 -6.09
C GLY A 103 3.60 19.23 -6.70
N MET A 104 4.01 18.35 -7.63
CA MET A 104 5.25 18.50 -8.38
C MET A 104 5.29 19.79 -9.22
N ASP A 105 4.13 20.30 -9.63
CA ASP A 105 3.96 21.56 -10.36
C ASP A 105 4.02 22.81 -9.45
N GLY A 106 4.26 22.63 -8.15
CA GLY A 106 4.29 23.71 -7.16
C GLY A 106 2.92 24.28 -6.80
N LYS A 107 1.82 23.69 -7.29
CA LYS A 107 0.46 24.14 -6.99
C LYS A 107 -0.17 23.28 -5.89
N PRO A 108 -1.10 23.83 -5.08
CA PRO A 108 -1.82 23.03 -4.11
C PRO A 108 -2.55 21.86 -4.78
N ARG A 109 -2.39 20.66 -4.24
CA ARG A 109 -3.09 19.46 -4.70
C ARG A 109 -4.58 19.61 -4.38
N PRO A 110 -5.49 19.22 -5.29
CA PRO A 110 -6.92 19.50 -5.11
C PRO A 110 -7.44 18.83 -3.84
N LYS A 111 -8.31 19.53 -3.10
CA LYS A 111 -8.99 18.97 -1.93
C LYS A 111 -9.95 17.86 -2.37
N ARG A 112 -9.76 16.65 -1.86
CA ARG A 112 -10.62 15.49 -2.13
C ARG A 112 -10.99 14.80 -0.82
N GLN A 113 -12.28 14.49 -0.69
CA GLN A 113 -12.78 13.62 0.36
C GLN A 113 -13.13 12.28 -0.25
N ARG A 114 -12.91 11.21 0.51
CA ARG A 114 -13.24 9.86 0.12
C ARG A 114 -14.13 9.21 1.16
N SER A 115 -15.33 8.84 0.77
CA SER A 115 -16.26 8.09 1.60
C SER A 115 -16.18 6.61 1.28
N PHE A 116 -16.17 5.79 2.32
CA PHE A 116 -16.17 4.34 2.29
C PHE A 116 -17.42 3.82 2.97
N LYS A 117 -17.97 2.73 2.47
CA LYS A 117 -19.14 2.02 3.01
C LYS A 117 -18.74 0.99 4.08
N SER A 118 -17.48 0.55 4.05
CA SER A 118 -16.96 -0.48 4.97
C SER A 118 -15.46 -0.35 5.20
N PHE A 119 -14.97 -1.00 6.25
CA PHE A 119 -13.53 -1.14 6.49
C PHE A 119 -12.84 -1.98 5.40
N THR A 120 -13.51 -3.03 4.91
CA THR A 120 -13.00 -3.86 3.81
C THR A 120 -12.80 -3.05 2.53
N GLU A 121 -13.70 -2.13 2.20
CA GLU A 121 -13.55 -1.25 1.02
C GLU A 121 -12.30 -0.37 1.13
N ALA A 122 -12.09 0.27 2.29
CA ALA A 122 -10.92 1.11 2.52
C ALA A 122 -9.61 0.32 2.51
N LEU A 123 -9.60 -0.88 3.08
CA LEU A 123 -8.47 -1.83 3.01
C LEU A 123 -8.10 -2.11 1.55
N GLN A 124 -9.09 -2.49 0.73
CA GLN A 124 -8.87 -2.85 -0.67
C GLN A 124 -8.42 -1.66 -1.51
N GLU A 125 -8.99 -0.47 -1.29
CA GLU A 125 -8.56 0.75 -1.99
C GLU A 125 -7.12 1.13 -1.60
N ASN A 126 -6.78 1.05 -0.32
CA ASN A 126 -5.42 1.29 0.15
C ASN A 126 -4.41 0.29 -0.45
N ALA A 127 -4.74 -1.01 -0.51
CA ALA A 127 -3.88 -2.01 -1.13
C ALA A 127 -3.69 -1.76 -2.64
N ARG A 128 -4.77 -1.46 -3.37
CA ARG A 128 -4.73 -1.16 -4.82
C ARG A 128 -4.05 0.16 -5.16
N SER A 129 -4.04 1.13 -4.24
CA SER A 129 -3.41 2.44 -4.47
C SER A 129 -1.97 2.30 -4.98
N ARG A 130 -1.24 1.26 -4.54
CA ARG A 130 0.16 1.07 -4.91
C ARG A 130 0.35 0.51 -6.32
N ILE A 131 -0.68 -0.16 -6.85
CA ILE A 131 -0.74 -0.63 -8.24
C ILE A 131 -0.94 0.57 -9.16
N TYR A 132 -1.85 1.48 -8.81
CA TYR A 132 -2.08 2.71 -9.58
C TYR A 132 -0.87 3.64 -9.60
N LEU A 133 -0.07 3.63 -8.52
CA LEU A 133 1.22 4.33 -8.50
C LEU A 133 2.32 3.57 -9.28
N GLY A 134 2.08 2.36 -9.75
CA GLY A 134 3.06 1.57 -10.51
C GLY A 134 4.27 1.09 -9.70
N ILE A 135 4.20 1.05 -8.37
CA ILE A 135 5.35 0.73 -7.50
C ILE A 135 5.24 -0.63 -6.80
N HIS A 136 4.15 -1.36 -6.99
CA HIS A 136 3.93 -2.71 -6.46
C HIS A 136 3.17 -3.58 -7.47
N TYR A 137 3.34 -4.89 -7.36
CA TYR A 137 2.57 -5.88 -8.14
C TYR A 137 1.23 -6.21 -7.48
N GLN A 138 0.30 -6.73 -8.26
CA GLN A 138 -1.00 -7.16 -7.74
C GLN A 138 -0.85 -8.24 -6.64
N PHE A 139 0.11 -9.15 -6.79
CA PHE A 139 0.40 -10.17 -5.78
C PHE A 139 1.01 -9.58 -4.49
N ASP A 140 1.76 -8.47 -4.56
CA ASP A 140 2.27 -7.78 -3.37
C ASP A 140 1.11 -7.26 -2.51
N ALA A 141 0.07 -6.75 -3.17
CA ALA A 141 -1.12 -6.23 -2.52
C ALA A 141 -1.93 -7.36 -1.89
N TYR A 142 -2.16 -8.46 -2.60
CA TYR A 142 -2.92 -9.61 -2.08
C TYR A 142 -2.23 -10.27 -0.89
N ALA A 143 -0.95 -10.61 -1.02
CA ALA A 143 -0.21 -11.25 0.05
C ALA A 143 -0.01 -10.31 1.26
N GLY A 144 0.21 -9.02 1.03
CA GLY A 144 0.27 -8.02 2.10
C GLY A 144 -1.05 -7.92 2.86
N SER A 145 -2.18 -7.84 2.14
CA SER A 145 -3.50 -7.81 2.77
C SER A 145 -3.81 -9.07 3.57
N ASP A 146 -3.50 -10.26 3.04
CA ASP A 146 -3.68 -11.54 3.75
C ASP A 146 -2.85 -11.58 5.04
N ALA A 147 -1.57 -11.18 4.97
CA ALA A 147 -0.71 -11.11 6.14
C ALA A 147 -1.25 -10.14 7.21
N GLY A 148 -1.68 -8.93 6.80
CA GLY A 148 -2.26 -7.95 7.72
C GLY A 148 -3.54 -8.43 8.41
N ILE A 149 -4.42 -9.14 7.68
CA ILE A 149 -5.64 -9.76 8.22
C ILE A 149 -5.28 -10.82 9.26
N LYS A 150 -4.31 -11.71 8.96
CA LYS A 150 -3.85 -12.75 9.89
C LYS A 150 -3.27 -12.15 11.17
N ILE A 151 -2.47 -11.10 11.05
CA ILE A 151 -1.90 -10.37 12.19
C ILE A 151 -3.01 -9.75 13.04
N ALA A 152 -3.96 -9.04 12.41
CA ALA A 152 -5.09 -8.45 13.12
C ALA A 152 -5.91 -9.50 13.89
N ASN A 153 -6.21 -10.64 13.26
CA ASN A 153 -6.92 -11.73 13.89
C ASN A 153 -6.15 -12.32 15.07
N TYR A 154 -4.83 -12.50 14.94
CA TYR A 154 -3.98 -13.02 15.99
C TYR A 154 -3.90 -12.07 17.17
N VAL A 155 -3.57 -10.79 16.94
CA VAL A 155 -3.45 -9.78 18.01
C VAL A 155 -4.78 -9.60 18.73
N TYR A 156 -5.89 -9.52 18.00
CA TYR A 156 -7.20 -9.37 18.62
C TYR A 156 -7.61 -10.60 19.45
N GLY A 157 -7.31 -11.81 18.97
CA GLY A 157 -7.65 -13.05 19.68
C GLY A 157 -6.80 -13.32 20.92
N ASN A 158 -5.58 -12.78 20.99
CA ASN A 158 -4.60 -13.18 22.00
C ASN A 158 -4.16 -12.03 22.93
N ILE A 159 -4.09 -10.81 22.42
CA ILE A 159 -3.46 -9.66 23.12
C ILE A 159 -4.50 -8.61 23.51
N LEU A 160 -5.44 -8.27 22.62
CA LEU A 160 -6.52 -7.30 22.89
C LEU A 160 -7.77 -7.97 23.46
N ARG A 161 -7.59 -8.78 24.50
CA ARG A 161 -8.72 -9.43 25.19
C ARG A 161 -9.35 -8.46 26.19
N PRO A 162 -10.65 -8.64 26.53
CA PRO A 162 -11.26 -7.91 27.63
C PRO A 162 -10.42 -8.05 28.88
N VAL A 163 -10.25 -6.94 29.62
CA VAL A 163 -9.67 -7.01 30.97
C VAL A 163 -10.72 -7.66 31.85
N ASN A 164 -10.39 -8.83 32.40
CA ASN A 164 -11.18 -9.49 33.43
C ASN A 164 -10.95 -8.81 34.79
#